data_AF-A0A9P7Q5T8-F1
#
_entry.id   AF-A0A9P7Q5T8-F1
#
_cell.length_a   1.000
_cell.length_b   1.000
_cell.length_c   1.000
_cell.angle_alpha   90.00
_cell.angle_beta   90.00
_cell.angle_gamma   90.00
#
_symmetry.space_group_name_H-M   'P 1'
#
loop_
_entity.id
_entity.type
_entity.pdbx_description
1 polymer ?
#
loop_
_entity_poly.entity_id
_entity_poly.type
_entity_poly.pdbx_seq_one_letter_code
_entity_poly.pdbx_strand_id
1 'polypeptide(L)'
;MPQVARGSRSIDGRPKALDLVPSSNSGHTNQHDSSPKPPSPSKLRLESPYDDTSASSSQSQPTKFAPISRPFQSLQTTSRDAPESPTSPTSPTSVHDPSSRRSLSYALRPQAPAYYDSRAATRSEYRRRGRTLREYYDENPHLLPQLPFTWHHGNRRWRLFLFAFLVFVDASAVPIALYYGMHYAGDVPGWIIFAVVTTIWGGPTYLEFAIRTFRLMKKERFYRPLGTDSRWCFDMLTWASVLTITVVTALFVVGSAPHEVWLRVLCMPAPAILYCLGGTMTVMMLYTVMGWKAPFRISSTAKGEEVFPAVYYFIEDVVAVNAKAGRPYREAFAARYQASPRFRQMLYKQSLFWSVPSVVLAAGLTVVAVHPDVPATAAYGVCWAVPFIWWGIWGAITVWWCKKDMVRERLEWEADNGVVVDKTTPPPQQQQGQLETHVEGKHERGGERDVEQA
;
A
#
# COMPACT_ATOMS: atom_id res chain seq x y z
N MET A 1 25.01 -46.96 3.52
CA MET A 1 25.48 -45.82 2.70
C MET A 1 25.72 -46.30 1.29
N PRO A 2 25.19 -45.64 0.25
CA PRO A 2 25.68 -45.79 -1.11
C PRO A 2 26.36 -44.52 -1.65
N GLN A 3 27.27 -44.76 -2.59
CA GLN A 3 28.33 -43.90 -3.11
C GLN A 3 27.91 -42.95 -4.25
N VAL A 4 28.83 -42.01 -4.51
CA VAL A 4 28.89 -41.01 -5.57
C VAL A 4 29.55 -41.57 -6.85
N ALA A 5 29.14 -41.02 -8.01
CA ALA A 5 29.96 -40.59 -9.17
C ALA A 5 29.84 -41.31 -10.53
N ARG A 6 29.73 -40.44 -11.57
CA ARG A 6 30.05 -40.57 -13.03
C ARG A 6 29.16 -41.55 -13.84
N GLY A 7 28.69 -41.26 -15.05
CA GLY A 7 29.09 -40.29 -16.07
C GLY A 7 29.42 -41.03 -17.38
N SER A 8 28.78 -40.61 -18.49
CA SER A 8 29.19 -40.74 -19.90
C SER A 8 28.54 -41.79 -20.84
N ARG A 9 28.28 -41.27 -22.05
CA ARG A 9 28.32 -41.85 -23.42
C ARG A 9 27.02 -42.06 -24.20
N SER A 10 26.93 -41.22 -25.24
CA SER A 10 26.27 -41.34 -26.53
C SER A 10 26.51 -42.70 -27.23
N ILE A 11 25.59 -43.13 -28.11
CA ILE A 11 25.87 -43.73 -29.43
C ILE A 11 24.63 -43.63 -30.35
N ASP A 12 24.92 -43.29 -31.60
CA ASP A 12 24.08 -43.03 -32.77
C ASP A 12 23.32 -44.24 -33.37
N GLY A 13 22.43 -43.96 -34.34
CA GLY A 13 21.91 -45.03 -35.23
C GLY A 13 20.98 -44.67 -36.41
N ARG A 14 21.49 -43.94 -37.43
CA ARG A 14 21.21 -44.11 -38.90
C ARG A 14 19.87 -43.55 -39.53
N PRO A 15 19.74 -43.41 -40.89
CA PRO A 15 20.43 -42.41 -41.76
C PRO A 15 19.62 -41.89 -43.03
N LYS A 16 20.24 -40.93 -43.77
CA LYS A 16 20.18 -40.61 -45.25
C LYS A 16 18.88 -40.03 -45.87
N ALA A 17 18.89 -39.11 -46.86
CA ALA A 17 19.86 -38.59 -47.84
C ALA A 17 19.48 -37.11 -48.21
N LEU A 18 20.38 -36.13 -48.30
CA LEU A 18 21.31 -35.74 -49.39
C LEU A 18 20.66 -35.37 -50.74
N ASP A 19 20.82 -34.09 -51.13
CA ASP A 19 21.35 -33.60 -52.42
C ASP A 19 21.56 -32.07 -52.28
N LEU A 20 22.80 -31.57 -52.17
CA LEU A 20 23.83 -31.31 -53.19
C LEU A 20 23.84 -29.83 -53.66
N VAL A 21 24.89 -29.16 -53.17
CA VAL A 21 25.47 -27.86 -53.54
C VAL A 21 26.26 -28.04 -54.86
N PRO A 22 26.48 -27.00 -55.71
CA PRO A 22 27.70 -26.17 -55.64
C PRO A 22 27.41 -24.66 -55.90
N SER A 23 27.79 -23.72 -55.02
CA SER A 23 29.13 -23.12 -54.81
C SER A 23 29.65 -22.24 -55.95
N SER A 24 29.95 -20.97 -55.64
CA SER A 24 31.29 -20.35 -55.70
C SER A 24 31.16 -18.81 -55.85
N ASN A 25 31.72 -18.09 -54.87
CA ASN A 25 32.93 -17.24 -54.94
C ASN A 25 32.64 -15.78 -55.33
N SER A 26 32.92 -14.85 -54.42
CA SER A 26 34.14 -14.00 -54.35
C SER A 26 33.74 -12.60 -54.83
N GLY A 27 33.75 -11.54 -54.02
CA GLY A 27 34.92 -10.93 -53.40
C GLY A 27 34.99 -9.48 -53.90
N HIS A 28 35.58 -8.59 -53.09
CA HIS A 28 36.16 -7.30 -53.46
C HIS A 28 35.30 -6.00 -53.54
N THR A 29 35.65 -5.11 -52.59
CA THR A 29 36.02 -3.68 -52.71
C THR A 29 35.02 -2.54 -52.97
N ASN A 30 35.02 -1.62 -51.98
CA ASN A 30 35.26 -0.16 -52.03
C ASN A 30 34.33 0.81 -52.80
N GLN A 31 34.32 2.01 -52.19
CA GLN A 31 34.01 3.36 -52.72
C GLN A 31 32.53 3.76 -52.72
N HIS A 32 32.18 4.66 -51.81
CA HIS A 32 32.08 6.11 -52.02
C HIS A 32 30.86 6.44 -52.85
N ASP A 33 29.79 6.92 -52.20
CA ASP A 33 29.04 8.00 -52.82
C ASP A 33 28.29 8.89 -51.83
N SER A 34 28.23 10.14 -52.23
CA SER A 34 27.90 11.38 -51.55
C SER A 34 26.46 11.52 -51.05
N SER A 35 26.30 12.33 -49.99
CA SER A 35 25.04 12.97 -49.56
C SER A 35 24.47 13.88 -50.67
N PRO A 36 23.16 14.25 -50.65
CA PRO A 36 22.77 15.41 -49.84
C PRO A 36 21.35 15.38 -49.20
N LYS A 37 21.24 16.00 -48.02
CA LYS A 37 20.04 16.65 -47.42
C LYS A 37 19.78 18.00 -48.15
N PRO A 38 18.79 18.86 -47.77
CA PRO A 38 17.38 18.75 -47.33
C PRO A 38 16.47 19.55 -48.35
N PRO A 39 15.24 20.09 -48.08
CA PRO A 39 14.95 21.13 -47.05
C PRO A 39 13.57 21.05 -46.35
N SER A 40 13.51 21.66 -45.17
CA SER A 40 12.34 22.35 -44.62
C SER A 40 12.83 23.79 -44.38
N PRO A 41 12.09 24.85 -44.74
CA PRO A 41 11.29 25.52 -43.69
C PRO A 41 10.11 26.35 -44.21
N SER A 42 9.04 26.49 -43.41
CA SER A 42 8.23 27.72 -43.47
C SER A 42 7.41 27.93 -42.20
N LYS A 43 7.75 29.05 -41.54
CA LYS A 43 7.00 29.76 -40.51
C LYS A 43 5.68 30.27 -41.10
N LEU A 44 4.60 30.23 -40.34
CA LEU A 44 3.46 31.13 -40.52
C LEU A 44 3.10 31.77 -39.18
N ARG A 45 3.20 33.10 -39.17
CA ARG A 45 2.79 34.06 -38.14
C ARG A 45 1.86 35.04 -38.87
N LEU A 46 0.65 35.22 -38.35
CA LEU A 46 -0.32 36.34 -38.48
C LEU A 46 -1.69 35.73 -38.13
N GLU A 47 -2.66 36.34 -37.45
CA GLU A 47 -2.84 37.70 -36.96
C GLU A 47 -4.05 37.65 -35.99
N SER A 48 -4.07 38.56 -35.02
CA SER A 48 -5.26 38.91 -34.23
C SER A 48 -5.89 40.15 -34.85
N PRO A 49 -7.21 40.35 -34.70
CA PRO A 49 -7.71 41.72 -34.61
C PRO A 49 -8.70 41.97 -33.46
N TYR A 50 -8.41 43.05 -32.73
CA TYR A 50 -9.31 44.08 -32.15
C TYR A 50 -10.30 43.75 -31.01
N ASP A 51 -9.89 44.19 -29.81
CA ASP A 51 -10.44 45.23 -28.90
C ASP A 51 -11.94 45.56 -28.74
N ASP A 52 -12.23 45.80 -27.45
CA ASP A 52 -13.17 46.72 -26.80
C ASP A 52 -14.69 46.50 -26.87
N THR A 53 -15.30 46.19 -25.72
CA THR A 53 -16.06 47.21 -24.95
C THR A 53 -16.59 46.74 -23.58
N SER A 54 -16.50 47.68 -22.63
CA SER A 54 -17.42 47.97 -21.52
C SER A 54 -17.48 47.07 -20.28
N ALA A 55 -17.02 47.69 -19.20
CA ALA A 55 -17.39 47.39 -17.83
C ALA A 55 -18.90 47.60 -17.58
N SER A 56 -19.51 46.69 -16.82
CA SER A 56 -20.55 47.07 -15.86
C SER A 56 -20.49 46.18 -14.63
N SER A 57 -20.50 46.86 -13.48
CA SER A 57 -20.56 46.32 -12.14
C SER A 57 -21.99 45.87 -11.81
N SER A 58 -22.15 44.66 -11.27
CA SER A 58 -23.31 44.35 -10.42
C SER A 58 -22.98 43.23 -9.43
N GLN A 59 -23.08 43.58 -8.15
CA GLN A 59 -23.11 42.70 -6.99
C GLN A 59 -24.25 41.67 -7.12
N SER A 60 -23.99 40.41 -6.77
CA SER A 60 -24.98 39.57 -6.06
C SER A 60 -24.32 38.36 -5.40
N GLN A 61 -24.71 38.16 -4.14
CA GLN A 61 -24.34 37.13 -3.17
C GLN A 61 -24.81 35.69 -3.52
N PRO A 62 -24.45 34.65 -2.72
CA PRO A 62 -24.24 33.29 -3.18
C PRO A 62 -25.51 32.42 -3.16
N THR A 63 -25.73 31.64 -4.21
CA THR A 63 -26.83 30.67 -4.29
C THR A 63 -26.47 29.34 -3.64
N LYS A 64 -27.31 28.96 -2.67
CA LYS A 64 -27.41 27.67 -1.99
C LYS A 64 -27.72 26.56 -3.01
N PHE A 65 -27.03 25.42 -2.91
CA PHE A 65 -27.36 24.20 -3.66
C PHE A 65 -28.56 23.48 -3.02
N ALA A 66 -29.60 23.26 -3.82
CA ALA A 66 -30.73 22.37 -3.51
C ALA A 66 -30.49 20.97 -4.12
N PRO A 67 -31.04 19.89 -3.52
CA PRO A 67 -30.76 18.52 -3.94
C PRO A 67 -31.64 18.08 -5.14
N ILE A 68 -31.02 17.32 -6.04
CA ILE A 68 -31.65 16.75 -7.24
C ILE A 68 -32.43 15.48 -6.85
N SER A 69 -33.76 15.57 -6.87
CA SER A 69 -34.70 14.46 -6.82
C SER A 69 -34.82 13.76 -8.19
N ARG A 70 -34.73 12.43 -8.22
CA ARG A 70 -35.08 11.59 -9.39
C ARG A 70 -36.43 10.90 -9.15
N PRO A 71 -37.27 10.72 -10.19
CA PRO A 71 -38.63 10.24 -10.03
C PRO A 71 -38.71 8.70 -9.87
N PHE A 72 -39.64 8.31 -9.00
CA PHE A 72 -40.14 6.96 -8.78
C PHE A 72 -40.94 6.48 -10.01
N GLN A 73 -40.68 5.28 -10.51
CA GLN A 73 -41.61 4.55 -11.39
C GLN A 73 -42.07 3.28 -10.68
N SER A 74 -43.36 3.26 -10.35
CA SER A 74 -44.10 2.13 -9.81
C SER A 74 -44.46 1.15 -10.92
N LEU A 75 -44.07 -0.12 -10.78
CA LEU A 75 -44.68 -1.22 -11.52
C LEU A 75 -45.56 -2.02 -10.55
N GLN A 76 -46.87 -1.79 -10.67
CA GLN A 76 -47.91 -2.69 -10.21
C GLN A 76 -47.93 -3.91 -11.15
N THR A 77 -47.86 -5.11 -10.59
CA THR A 77 -48.36 -6.31 -11.27
C THR A 77 -49.21 -7.12 -10.30
N THR A 78 -50.35 -7.49 -10.84
CA THR A 78 -51.57 -8.04 -10.25
C THR A 78 -51.43 -9.46 -9.73
N SER A 79 -52.17 -9.71 -8.66
CA SER A 79 -52.51 -11.02 -8.08
C SER A 79 -53.35 -11.88 -9.04
N ARG A 80 -53.08 -13.19 -9.12
CA ARG A 80 -54.07 -14.25 -9.43
C ARG A 80 -53.52 -15.67 -9.17
N ASP A 81 -54.23 -16.36 -8.29
CA ASP A 81 -54.62 -17.78 -8.24
C ASP A 81 -53.60 -18.93 -8.24
N ALA A 82 -53.75 -19.75 -7.19
CA ALA A 82 -53.17 -21.08 -6.99
C ALA A 82 -53.87 -22.17 -7.82
N PRO A 83 -53.24 -23.35 -7.96
CA PRO A 83 -53.94 -24.57 -7.52
C PRO A 83 -53.03 -25.58 -6.78
N GLU A 84 -53.70 -26.61 -6.28
CA GLU A 84 -53.40 -27.55 -5.19
C GLU A 84 -52.23 -28.55 -5.37
N SER A 85 -51.84 -29.09 -4.21
CA SER A 85 -50.81 -30.09 -3.86
C SER A 85 -50.96 -31.50 -4.50
N PRO A 86 -49.94 -32.38 -4.38
CA PRO A 86 -50.05 -33.43 -3.34
C PRO A 86 -48.74 -33.86 -2.62
N THR A 87 -48.84 -33.95 -1.28
CA THR A 87 -48.29 -34.92 -0.29
C THR A 87 -46.87 -35.55 -0.32
N SER A 88 -46.12 -35.25 0.77
CA SER A 88 -45.34 -36.13 1.70
C SER A 88 -43.91 -36.60 1.33
N PRO A 89 -43.01 -36.95 2.30
CA PRO A 89 -43.17 -37.03 3.76
C PRO A 89 -42.12 -36.26 4.62
N THR A 90 -42.48 -36.18 5.89
CA THR A 90 -41.84 -35.64 7.10
C THR A 90 -40.35 -35.98 7.29
N SER A 91 -39.55 -35.00 7.73
CA SER A 91 -38.24 -35.19 8.34
C SER A 91 -38.04 -34.17 9.48
N PRO A 92 -37.38 -34.55 10.58
CA PRO A 92 -37.55 -33.91 11.88
C PRO A 92 -36.90 -32.53 11.95
N THR A 93 -37.62 -31.61 12.58
CA THR A 93 -37.21 -30.26 12.96
C THR A 93 -35.92 -30.31 13.79
N SER A 94 -34.76 -30.16 13.15
CA SER A 94 -33.55 -29.77 13.85
C SER A 94 -33.70 -28.30 14.22
N VAL A 95 -34.00 -28.03 15.50
CA VAL A 95 -33.88 -26.70 16.09
C VAL A 95 -32.43 -26.26 15.88
N HIS A 96 -32.20 -25.42 14.88
CA HIS A 96 -30.93 -24.78 14.65
C HIS A 96 -30.75 -23.76 15.77
N ASP A 97 -30.10 -24.18 16.86
CA ASP A 97 -29.60 -23.27 17.89
C ASP A 97 -28.47 -22.42 17.26
N PRO A 98 -28.68 -21.10 17.04
CA PRO A 98 -27.69 -20.24 16.40
C PRO A 98 -26.51 -19.89 17.31
N SER A 99 -26.45 -20.43 18.54
CA SER A 99 -25.45 -20.03 19.54
C SER A 99 -24.15 -20.87 19.53
N SER A 100 -24.12 -21.99 18.81
CA SER A 100 -22.96 -22.89 18.83
C SER A 100 -21.83 -22.39 17.92
N ARG A 101 -20.76 -21.87 18.54
CA ARG A 101 -19.47 -21.35 17.99
C ARG A 101 -19.29 -19.83 17.92
N ARG A 102 -19.86 -19.07 18.85
CA ARG A 102 -19.26 -17.77 19.21
C ARG A 102 -18.21 -17.99 20.30
N SER A 103 -16.96 -17.62 20.02
CA SER A 103 -15.93 -17.54 21.07
C SER A 103 -16.44 -16.63 22.19
N LEU A 104 -16.36 -17.06 23.45
CA LEU A 104 -16.83 -16.34 24.64
C LEU A 104 -16.36 -14.87 24.69
N SER A 105 -15.14 -14.60 24.22
CA SER A 105 -14.59 -13.24 24.09
C SER A 105 -15.34 -12.31 23.14
N TYR A 106 -16.12 -12.87 22.20
CA TYR A 106 -16.93 -12.13 21.23
C TYR A 106 -18.37 -11.93 21.70
N ALA A 107 -18.90 -12.87 22.49
CA ALA A 107 -20.21 -12.77 23.10
C ALA A 107 -20.23 -11.72 24.24
N LEU A 108 -19.11 -11.55 24.93
CA LEU A 108 -18.92 -10.56 26.00
C LEU A 108 -18.52 -9.17 25.49
N ARG A 109 -18.40 -8.98 24.17
CA ARG A 109 -18.03 -7.69 23.61
C ARG A 109 -19.26 -6.76 23.61
N PRO A 110 -19.15 -5.53 24.13
CA PRO A 110 -20.21 -4.54 23.98
C PRO A 110 -20.59 -4.43 22.50
N GLN A 111 -21.89 -4.51 22.19
CA GLN A 111 -22.35 -4.21 20.83
C GLN A 111 -21.91 -2.79 20.49
N ALA A 112 -20.92 -2.67 19.62
CA ALA A 112 -20.54 -1.37 19.11
C ALA A 112 -21.67 -0.89 18.20
N PRO A 113 -22.12 0.37 18.31
CA PRO A 113 -23.14 0.93 17.42
C PRO A 113 -22.71 0.88 15.96
N ALA A 114 -21.40 0.84 15.70
CA ALA A 114 -20.84 0.64 14.37
C ALA A 114 -20.36 -0.79 14.13
N TYR A 115 -20.55 -1.26 12.90
CA TYR A 115 -19.98 -2.51 12.40
C TYR A 115 -18.44 -2.46 12.41
N TYR A 116 -17.86 -2.86 13.54
CA TYR A 116 -16.43 -3.11 13.68
C TYR A 116 -16.21 -4.62 13.65
N ASP A 117 -15.85 -5.13 12.48
CA ASP A 117 -15.25 -6.45 12.39
C ASP A 117 -13.82 -6.33 11.86
N SER A 118 -12.83 -6.65 12.69
CA SER A 118 -11.45 -6.81 12.20
C SER A 118 -11.34 -7.92 11.14
N ARG A 119 -12.30 -8.85 11.13
CA ARG A 119 -12.48 -9.88 10.10
C ARG A 119 -13.06 -9.30 8.81
N ALA A 120 -13.60 -8.08 8.82
CA ALA A 120 -14.10 -7.40 7.63
C ALA A 120 -13.10 -7.34 6.49
N ALA A 121 -11.83 -7.18 6.85
CA ALA A 121 -10.70 -7.17 5.95
C ALA A 121 -10.16 -8.59 5.65
N THR A 122 -10.97 -9.64 5.81
CA THR A 122 -10.64 -11.02 5.41
C THR A 122 -11.32 -11.37 4.10
N ARG A 123 -10.67 -12.25 3.33
CA ARG A 123 -11.18 -12.71 2.02
C ARG A 123 -12.52 -13.44 2.13
N SER A 124 -12.68 -14.24 3.18
CA SER A 124 -13.91 -15.00 3.44
C SER A 124 -15.09 -14.07 3.65
N GLU A 125 -14.89 -12.99 4.40
CA GLU A 125 -15.96 -12.04 4.69
C GLU A 125 -16.26 -11.14 3.50
N TYR A 126 -15.22 -10.65 2.80
CA TYR A 126 -15.40 -9.91 1.55
C TYR A 126 -16.20 -10.69 0.51
N ARG A 127 -15.99 -12.02 0.39
CA ARG A 127 -16.75 -12.86 -0.55
C ARG A 127 -18.21 -13.10 -0.11
N ARG A 128 -18.48 -13.06 1.19
CA ARG A 128 -19.82 -13.31 1.76
C ARG A 128 -20.70 -12.06 1.76
N ARG A 129 -20.12 -10.87 1.63
CA ARG A 129 -20.85 -9.61 1.70
C ARG A 129 -21.62 -9.36 0.41
N GLY A 130 -22.91 -9.06 0.57
CA GLY A 130 -23.77 -8.59 -0.51
C GLY A 130 -23.72 -7.08 -0.77
N ARG A 131 -23.16 -6.29 0.17
CA ARG A 131 -23.04 -4.82 0.08
C ARG A 131 -21.63 -4.36 0.41
N THR A 132 -21.21 -3.22 -0.16
CA THR A 132 -19.90 -2.62 0.14
C THR A 132 -19.90 -1.93 1.51
N LEU A 133 -18.73 -1.77 2.14
CA LEU A 133 -18.66 -1.02 3.41
C LEU A 133 -19.04 0.44 3.23
N ARG A 134 -18.79 0.98 2.04
CA ARG A 134 -19.17 2.35 1.69
C ARG A 134 -20.69 2.51 1.69
N GLU A 135 -21.42 1.64 0.99
CA GLU A 135 -22.89 1.62 0.98
C GLU A 135 -23.46 1.53 2.40
N TYR A 136 -22.89 0.67 3.25
CA TYR A 136 -23.34 0.52 4.64
C TYR A 136 -23.20 1.82 5.45
N TYR A 137 -22.10 2.56 5.29
CA TYR A 137 -21.91 3.84 5.99
C TYR A 137 -22.73 4.98 5.37
N ASP A 138 -22.99 4.93 4.06
CA ASP A 138 -23.90 5.87 3.39
C ASP A 138 -25.35 5.71 3.92
N GLU A 139 -25.77 4.48 4.23
CA GLU A 139 -27.06 4.18 4.87
C GLU A 139 -27.10 4.55 6.37
N ASN A 140 -25.94 4.65 7.03
CA ASN A 140 -25.83 4.88 8.48
C ASN A 140 -24.92 6.09 8.80
N PRO A 141 -25.34 7.33 8.44
CA PRO A 141 -24.49 8.52 8.55
C PRO A 141 -24.12 8.91 9.99
N HIS A 142 -24.89 8.45 10.98
CA HIS A 142 -24.61 8.69 12.41
C HIS A 142 -23.38 7.91 12.92
N LEU A 143 -22.94 6.88 12.19
CA LEU A 143 -21.82 6.03 12.59
C LEU A 143 -20.51 6.58 12.03
N LEU A 144 -19.51 6.77 12.91
CA LEU A 144 -18.15 7.06 12.47
C LEU A 144 -17.59 5.84 11.72
N PRO A 145 -17.21 5.96 10.43
CA PRO A 145 -16.68 4.83 9.69
C PRO A 145 -15.39 4.29 10.33
N GLN A 146 -15.42 3.00 10.67
CA GLN A 146 -14.31 2.37 11.37
C GLN A 146 -13.34 1.74 10.38
N LEU A 147 -12.04 1.92 10.62
CA LEU A 147 -11.01 1.31 9.79
C LEU A 147 -10.86 -0.17 10.20
N PRO A 148 -11.01 -1.14 9.27
CA PRO A 148 -10.87 -2.57 9.55
C PRO A 148 -9.38 -2.99 9.66
N PHE A 149 -8.61 -2.16 10.36
CA PHE A 149 -7.21 -2.34 10.69
C PHE A 149 -6.98 -1.69 12.06
N THR A 150 -6.57 -2.47 13.05
CA THR A 150 -6.14 -1.95 14.34
C THR A 150 -4.67 -2.24 14.62
N TRP A 151 -4.00 -1.23 15.15
CA TRP A 151 -2.59 -1.33 15.56
C TRP A 151 -2.43 -2.14 16.86
N HIS A 152 -3.45 -2.12 17.73
CA HIS A 152 -3.38 -2.77 19.05
C HIS A 152 -3.52 -4.29 19.00
N HIS A 153 -4.25 -4.85 18.02
CA HIS A 153 -4.59 -6.27 17.98
C HIS A 153 -4.24 -6.92 16.64
N GLY A 154 -3.41 -7.97 16.69
CA GLY A 154 -3.22 -8.92 15.58
C GLY A 154 -1.84 -8.92 14.90
N ASN A 155 -1.56 -10.01 14.19
CA ASN A 155 -0.27 -10.32 13.56
C ASN A 155 0.07 -9.40 12.36
N ARG A 156 -0.85 -8.51 11.95
CA ARG A 156 -0.64 -7.59 10.82
C ARG A 156 0.34 -6.47 11.16
N ARG A 157 0.40 -6.01 12.43
CA ARG A 157 1.36 -5.00 12.89
C ARG A 157 2.80 -5.49 12.79
N TRP A 158 3.04 -6.73 13.24
CA TRP A 158 4.35 -7.36 13.22
C TRP A 158 4.85 -7.55 11.79
N ARG A 159 3.93 -7.86 10.87
CA ARG A 159 4.26 -7.93 9.44
C ARG A 159 4.68 -6.57 8.88
N LEU A 160 3.95 -5.50 9.21
CA LEU A 160 4.29 -4.15 8.73
C LEU A 160 5.59 -3.64 9.37
N PHE A 161 5.78 -3.90 10.66
CA PHE A 161 7.01 -3.57 11.38
C PHE A 161 8.20 -4.37 10.82
N LEU A 162 8.07 -5.68 10.66
CA LEU A 162 9.12 -6.53 10.08
C LEU A 162 9.44 -6.09 8.65
N PHE A 163 8.42 -5.76 7.85
CA PHE A 163 8.60 -5.21 6.52
C PHE A 163 9.40 -3.90 6.55
N ALA A 164 9.00 -2.94 7.39
CA ALA A 164 9.70 -1.67 7.51
C ALA A 164 11.13 -1.85 8.04
N PHE A 165 11.33 -2.76 8.99
CA PHE A 165 12.64 -3.12 9.52
C PHE A 165 13.54 -3.75 8.47
N LEU A 166 13.03 -4.70 7.69
CA LEU A 166 13.79 -5.33 6.59
C LEU A 166 14.16 -4.30 5.52
N VAL A 167 13.24 -3.41 5.15
CA VAL A 167 13.52 -2.30 4.23
C VAL A 167 14.60 -1.37 4.80
N PHE A 168 14.55 -1.04 6.10
CA PHE A 168 15.60 -0.25 6.75
C PHE A 168 16.97 -0.97 6.72
N VAL A 169 17.01 -2.24 7.10
CA VAL A 169 18.27 -3.00 7.11
C VAL A 169 18.85 -3.10 5.69
N ASP A 170 18.03 -3.48 4.72
CA ASP A 170 18.40 -3.64 3.31
C ASP A 170 18.82 -2.32 2.66
N ALA A 171 18.03 -1.27 2.87
CA ALA A 171 18.24 0.01 2.22
C ALA A 171 19.20 0.94 2.96
N SER A 172 19.57 0.72 4.22
CA SER A 172 20.50 1.62 4.94
C SER A 172 21.63 0.89 5.64
N ALA A 173 21.31 -0.07 6.50
CA ALA A 173 22.32 -0.69 7.36
C ALA A 173 23.33 -1.50 6.53
N VAL A 174 22.86 -2.26 5.54
CA VAL A 174 23.71 -3.12 4.70
C VAL A 174 24.72 -2.31 3.87
N PRO A 175 24.33 -1.28 3.08
CA PRO A 175 25.30 -0.47 2.33
C PRO A 175 26.36 0.19 3.21
N ILE A 176 25.95 0.78 4.35
CA ILE A 176 26.86 1.43 5.29
C ILE A 176 27.82 0.41 5.90
N ALA A 177 27.30 -0.68 6.46
CA ALA A 177 28.12 -1.69 7.15
C ALA A 177 29.09 -2.39 6.20
N LEU A 178 28.63 -2.73 4.99
CA LEU A 178 29.48 -3.36 3.98
C LEU A 178 30.58 -2.41 3.48
N TYR A 179 30.24 -1.15 3.20
CA TYR A 179 31.22 -0.17 2.76
C TYR A 179 32.29 0.07 3.82
N TYR A 180 31.91 0.49 5.03
CA TYR A 180 32.88 0.80 6.08
C TYR A 180 33.61 -0.44 6.59
N GLY A 181 32.91 -1.58 6.69
CA GLY A 181 33.51 -2.84 7.14
C GLY A 181 34.59 -3.34 6.18
N MET A 182 34.28 -3.46 4.88
CA MET A 182 35.26 -3.96 3.91
C MET A 182 36.34 -2.94 3.56
N HIS A 183 36.03 -1.64 3.62
CA HIS A 183 36.99 -0.59 3.32
C HIS A 183 38.05 -0.42 4.42
N TYR A 184 37.66 -0.42 5.69
CA TYR A 184 38.59 -0.18 6.80
C TYR A 184 39.14 -1.45 7.46
N ALA A 185 38.42 -2.57 7.43
CA ALA A 185 38.89 -3.81 8.06
C ALA A 185 39.52 -4.81 7.07
N GLY A 186 39.21 -4.70 5.78
CA GLY A 186 39.63 -5.67 4.77
C GLY A 186 40.52 -5.13 3.66
N ASP A 187 40.81 -3.82 3.64
CA ASP A 187 41.54 -3.12 2.57
C ASP A 187 41.06 -3.50 1.15
N VAL A 188 39.77 -3.79 1.03
CA VAL A 188 39.18 -4.31 -0.21
C VAL A 188 39.04 -3.15 -1.22
N PRO A 189 39.39 -3.35 -2.50
CA PRO A 189 39.21 -2.31 -3.51
C PRO A 189 37.73 -1.97 -3.71
N GLY A 190 37.44 -0.68 -3.92
CA GLY A 190 36.08 -0.16 -3.93
C GLY A 190 35.13 -0.83 -4.92
N TRP A 191 35.63 -1.25 -6.10
CA TRP A 191 34.79 -1.92 -7.11
C TRP A 191 34.25 -3.28 -6.63
N ILE A 192 35.01 -4.03 -5.81
CA ILE A 192 34.52 -5.28 -5.20
C ILE A 192 33.45 -4.96 -4.16
N ILE A 193 33.72 -3.98 -3.29
CA ILE A 193 32.78 -3.53 -2.25
C ILE A 193 31.43 -3.19 -2.88
N PHE A 194 31.43 -2.36 -3.93
CA PHE A 194 30.20 -1.91 -4.56
C PHE A 194 29.55 -2.94 -5.47
N ALA A 195 30.29 -3.89 -6.05
CA ALA A 195 29.69 -5.05 -6.71
C ALA A 195 28.90 -5.91 -5.71
N VAL A 196 29.45 -6.16 -4.53
CA VAL A 196 28.77 -6.89 -3.45
C VAL A 196 27.56 -6.11 -2.94
N VAL A 197 27.72 -4.83 -2.62
CA VAL A 197 26.62 -3.97 -2.17
C VAL A 197 25.49 -3.94 -3.21
N THR A 198 25.80 -3.73 -4.49
CA THR A 198 24.80 -3.67 -5.56
C THR A 198 24.06 -5.00 -5.76
N THR A 199 24.73 -6.13 -5.54
CA THR A 199 24.12 -7.47 -5.68
C THR A 199 23.16 -7.79 -4.54
N ILE A 200 23.51 -7.40 -3.31
CA ILE A 200 22.70 -7.67 -2.11
C ILE A 200 21.57 -6.64 -1.98
N TRP A 201 21.85 -5.38 -2.35
CA TRP A 201 20.94 -4.26 -2.16
C TRP A 201 19.62 -4.48 -2.88
N GLY A 202 18.53 -4.30 -2.14
CA GLY A 202 17.19 -4.35 -2.68
C GLY A 202 16.60 -5.75 -2.70
N GLY A 203 17.29 -6.82 -2.30
CA GLY A 203 16.79 -8.19 -2.36
C GLY A 203 15.40 -8.37 -1.70
N PRO A 204 15.27 -8.15 -0.39
CA PRO A 204 13.98 -8.14 0.31
C PRO A 204 12.96 -7.17 -0.29
N THR A 205 13.42 -5.97 -0.66
CA THR A 205 12.56 -4.90 -1.20
C THR A 205 11.96 -5.28 -2.57
N TYR A 206 12.76 -5.84 -3.48
CA TYR A 206 12.35 -6.34 -4.78
C TYR A 206 11.43 -7.55 -4.67
N LEU A 207 11.70 -8.45 -3.72
CA LEU A 207 10.82 -9.59 -3.48
C LEU A 207 9.43 -9.12 -3.00
N GLU A 208 9.37 -8.20 -2.04
CA GLU A 208 8.09 -7.64 -1.59
C GLU A 208 7.39 -6.84 -2.70
N PHE A 209 8.14 -6.11 -3.52
CA PHE A 209 7.60 -5.44 -4.70
C PHE A 209 7.04 -6.44 -5.73
N ALA A 210 7.73 -7.54 -5.99
CA ALA A 210 7.27 -8.61 -6.89
C ALA A 210 6.02 -9.28 -6.33
N ILE A 211 5.98 -9.59 -5.03
CA ILE A 211 4.82 -10.17 -4.38
C ILE A 211 3.63 -9.19 -4.41
N ARG A 212 3.86 -7.89 -4.18
CA ARG A 212 2.86 -6.82 -4.29
C ARG A 212 2.28 -6.77 -5.71
N THR A 213 3.14 -6.74 -6.72
CA THR A 213 2.77 -6.72 -8.15
C THR A 213 1.95 -7.96 -8.50
N PHE A 214 2.39 -9.14 -8.06
CA PHE A 214 1.66 -10.39 -8.24
C PHE A 214 0.28 -10.38 -7.56
N ARG A 215 0.16 -9.83 -6.34
CA ARG A 215 -1.13 -9.68 -5.65
C ARG A 215 -2.12 -8.80 -6.42
N LEU A 216 -1.64 -7.76 -7.11
CA LEU A 216 -2.46 -6.87 -7.94
C LEU A 216 -2.86 -7.49 -9.29
N MET A 217 -1.96 -8.28 -9.89
CA MET A 217 -2.19 -8.97 -11.17
C MET A 217 -3.15 -10.16 -11.07
N LYS A 218 -3.39 -10.69 -9.85
CA LYS A 218 -4.34 -11.80 -9.65
C LYS A 218 -5.73 -11.49 -10.21
N LYS A 219 -6.40 -12.52 -10.73
CA LYS A 219 -7.79 -12.43 -11.21
C LYS A 219 -8.76 -11.96 -10.12
N GLU A 220 -8.47 -12.29 -8.85
CA GLU A 220 -9.25 -11.89 -7.69
C GLU A 220 -9.11 -10.37 -7.42
N ARG A 221 -10.24 -9.66 -7.31
CA ARG A 221 -10.29 -8.19 -7.16
C ARG A 221 -9.89 -7.66 -5.78
N PHE A 222 -9.62 -8.54 -4.82
CA PHE A 222 -9.47 -8.20 -3.40
C PHE A 222 -8.43 -7.12 -3.10
N TYR A 223 -7.33 -7.03 -3.86
CA TYR A 223 -6.26 -6.03 -3.62
C TYR A 223 -6.28 -4.84 -4.60
N ARG A 224 -7.22 -4.81 -5.55
CA ARG A 224 -7.22 -3.83 -6.65
C ARG A 224 -7.86 -2.50 -6.23
N PRO A 225 -7.45 -1.34 -6.79
CA PRO A 225 -8.09 -0.06 -6.48
C PRO A 225 -9.59 -0.04 -6.77
N LEU A 226 -10.32 0.88 -6.14
CA LEU A 226 -11.78 0.97 -6.21
C LEU A 226 -12.26 1.55 -7.54
N GLY A 227 -13.28 0.97 -8.18
CA GLY A 227 -13.81 1.50 -9.45
C GLY A 227 -13.02 1.08 -10.70
N THR A 228 -12.23 0.01 -10.62
CA THR A 228 -11.64 -0.63 -11.81
C THR A 228 -11.70 -2.15 -11.73
N ASP A 229 -11.99 -2.76 -12.89
CA ASP A 229 -11.99 -4.21 -13.11
C ASP A 229 -10.84 -4.67 -14.04
N SER A 230 -9.96 -3.75 -14.45
CA SER A 230 -8.77 -4.11 -15.23
C SER A 230 -7.64 -4.64 -14.35
N ARG A 231 -6.98 -5.72 -14.78
CA ARG A 231 -5.81 -6.33 -14.10
C ARG A 231 -4.52 -5.54 -14.22
N TRP A 232 -4.50 -4.54 -15.09
CA TRP A 232 -3.33 -3.71 -15.39
C TRP A 232 -3.38 -2.34 -14.70
N CYS A 233 -4.30 -2.16 -13.74
CA CYS A 233 -4.37 -0.94 -12.96
C CYS A 233 -3.54 -1.08 -11.68
N PHE A 234 -2.27 -0.70 -11.78
CA PHE A 234 -1.38 -0.57 -10.64
C PHE A 234 -1.74 0.64 -9.80
N ASP A 235 -1.50 0.52 -8.50
CA ASP A 235 -1.74 1.60 -7.55
C ASP A 235 -0.58 2.61 -7.53
N MET A 236 -0.80 3.76 -6.91
CA MET A 236 0.14 4.89 -7.00
C MET A 236 1.47 4.56 -6.33
N LEU A 237 1.42 3.83 -5.21
CA LEU A 237 2.63 3.38 -4.54
C LEU A 237 3.43 2.38 -5.39
N THR A 238 2.78 1.52 -6.20
CA THR A 238 3.51 0.65 -7.13
C THR A 238 4.28 1.48 -8.17
N TRP A 239 3.67 2.51 -8.76
CA TRP A 239 4.37 3.40 -9.70
C TRP A 239 5.50 4.19 -9.03
N ALA A 240 5.28 4.70 -7.81
CA ALA A 240 6.33 5.36 -7.04
C ALA A 240 7.49 4.40 -6.71
N SER A 241 7.20 3.13 -6.39
CA SER A 241 8.21 2.10 -6.19
C SER A 241 8.98 1.77 -7.47
N VAL A 242 8.31 1.65 -8.62
CA VAL A 242 8.99 1.43 -9.92
C VAL A 242 9.95 2.57 -10.23
N LEU A 243 9.50 3.82 -10.08
CA LEU A 243 10.34 5.00 -10.27
C LEU A 243 11.57 4.95 -9.34
N THR A 244 11.33 4.72 -8.05
CA THR A 244 12.39 4.68 -7.03
C THR A 244 13.41 3.59 -7.32
N ILE A 245 12.95 2.36 -7.58
CA ILE A 245 13.81 1.22 -7.93
C ILE A 245 14.62 1.54 -9.17
N THR A 246 13.99 2.06 -10.23
CA THR A 246 14.67 2.37 -11.49
C THR A 246 15.77 3.40 -11.30
N VAL A 247 15.47 4.51 -10.61
CA VAL A 247 16.46 5.58 -10.37
C VAL A 247 17.61 5.09 -9.50
N VAL A 248 17.31 4.40 -8.40
CA VAL A 248 18.36 3.94 -7.48
C VAL A 248 19.22 2.86 -8.13
N THR A 249 18.63 1.89 -8.82
CA THR A 249 19.39 0.88 -9.56
C THR A 249 20.27 1.51 -10.63
N ALA A 250 19.77 2.52 -11.36
CA ALA A 250 20.58 3.25 -12.32
C ALA A 250 21.79 3.93 -11.66
N LEU A 251 21.61 4.57 -10.49
CA LEU A 251 22.71 5.18 -9.74
C LEU A 251 23.74 4.15 -9.27
N PHE A 252 23.30 2.99 -8.80
CA PHE A 252 24.21 1.90 -8.43
C PHE A 252 25.01 1.42 -9.64
N VAL A 253 24.34 1.10 -10.75
CA VAL A 253 24.99 0.61 -11.97
C VAL A 253 26.00 1.63 -12.50
N VAL A 254 25.61 2.90 -12.63
CA VAL A 254 26.51 3.96 -13.13
C VAL A 254 27.66 4.21 -12.16
N GLY A 255 27.39 4.23 -10.86
CA GLY A 255 28.40 4.46 -9.83
C GLY A 255 29.42 3.33 -9.69
N SER A 256 28.99 2.08 -9.93
CA SER A 256 29.82 0.87 -9.79
C SER A 256 30.44 0.36 -11.09
N ALA A 257 30.05 0.90 -12.25
CA ALA A 257 30.56 0.44 -13.55
C ALA A 257 32.07 0.70 -13.78
N PRO A 258 32.64 1.86 -13.40
CA PRO A 258 34.07 2.10 -13.57
C PRO A 258 34.92 1.33 -12.55
N HIS A 259 36.15 0.98 -12.93
CA HIS A 259 37.12 0.36 -12.01
C HIS A 259 37.45 1.30 -10.83
N GLU A 260 37.55 2.60 -11.12
CA GLU A 260 37.58 3.66 -10.10
C GLU A 260 36.15 4.09 -9.77
N VAL A 261 35.61 3.51 -8.70
CA VAL A 261 34.21 3.70 -8.31
C VAL A 261 33.87 5.17 -8.06
N TRP A 262 32.75 5.61 -8.63
CA TRP A 262 32.28 6.98 -8.46
C TRP A 262 31.52 7.12 -7.15
N LEU A 263 32.28 7.23 -6.06
CA LEU A 263 31.73 7.25 -4.71
C LEU A 263 30.69 8.35 -4.51
N ARG A 264 30.89 9.52 -5.13
CA ARG A 264 29.91 10.64 -5.09
C ARG A 264 28.57 10.29 -5.72
N VAL A 265 28.57 9.50 -6.81
CA VAL A 265 27.33 8.99 -7.42
C VAL A 265 26.67 7.97 -6.50
N LEU A 266 27.46 7.12 -5.85
CA LEU A 266 27.00 6.10 -4.89
C LEU A 266 26.53 6.67 -3.54
N CYS A 267 26.70 7.98 -3.31
CA CYS A 267 26.06 8.71 -2.21
C CYS A 267 24.59 9.03 -2.50
N MET A 268 24.21 9.13 -3.78
CA MET A 268 22.89 9.59 -4.21
C MET A 268 21.73 8.59 -4.10
N PRO A 269 21.90 7.26 -3.99
CA PRO A 269 20.78 6.32 -3.82
C PRO A 269 19.78 6.70 -2.72
N ALA A 270 20.24 6.97 -1.50
CA ALA A 270 19.33 7.30 -0.39
C ALA A 270 18.63 8.68 -0.55
N PRO A 271 19.33 9.76 -0.96
CA PRO A 271 18.68 11.00 -1.40
C PRO A 271 17.70 10.80 -2.56
N ALA A 272 18.01 9.92 -3.52
CA ALA A 272 17.13 9.62 -4.65
C ALA A 272 15.83 8.94 -4.21
N ILE A 273 15.85 8.09 -3.17
CA ILE A 273 14.64 7.54 -2.56
C ILE A 273 13.76 8.69 -2.04
N LEU A 274 14.34 9.67 -1.36
CA LEU A 274 13.61 10.85 -0.88
C LEU A 274 13.06 11.69 -2.03
N TYR A 275 13.82 11.91 -3.11
CA TYR A 275 13.28 12.61 -4.29
C TYR A 275 12.14 11.86 -4.96
N CYS A 276 12.25 10.53 -5.12
CA CYS A 276 11.22 9.77 -5.81
C CYS A 276 9.94 9.69 -4.97
N LEU A 277 10.03 9.33 -3.69
CA LEU A 277 8.86 9.22 -2.82
C LEU A 277 8.34 10.59 -2.40
N GLY A 278 9.22 11.47 -1.92
CA GLY A 278 8.88 12.83 -1.51
C GLY A 278 8.43 13.71 -2.67
N GLY A 279 9.07 13.60 -3.82
CA GLY A 279 8.70 14.31 -5.04
C GLY A 279 7.35 13.84 -5.60
N THR A 280 7.09 12.52 -5.64
CA THR A 280 5.75 12.03 -6.05
C THR A 280 4.66 12.51 -5.10
N MET A 281 4.91 12.51 -3.78
CA MET A 281 4.00 13.10 -2.81
C MET A 281 3.81 14.61 -3.02
N THR A 282 4.89 15.33 -3.33
CA THR A 282 4.85 16.79 -3.57
C THR A 282 4.04 17.12 -4.82
N VAL A 283 4.21 16.36 -5.90
CA VAL A 283 3.41 16.53 -7.13
C VAL A 283 1.94 16.26 -6.84
N MET A 284 1.59 15.20 -6.12
CA MET A 284 0.19 14.95 -5.74
C MET A 284 -0.37 16.07 -4.87
N MET A 285 0.40 16.57 -3.91
CA MET A 285 -0.01 17.70 -3.08
C MET A 285 -0.20 18.98 -3.87
N LEU A 286 0.63 19.23 -4.89
CA LEU A 286 0.43 20.35 -5.81
C LEU A 286 -0.92 20.23 -6.52
N TYR A 287 -1.27 19.04 -7.03
CA TYR A 287 -2.59 18.82 -7.65
C TYR A 287 -3.74 19.06 -6.66
N THR A 288 -3.61 18.59 -5.42
CA THR A 288 -4.62 18.80 -4.37
C THR A 288 -4.78 20.29 -4.03
N VAL A 289 -3.69 21.03 -3.85
CA VAL A 289 -3.72 22.46 -3.49
C VAL A 289 -4.25 23.31 -4.63
N MET A 290 -3.89 22.97 -5.87
CA MET A 290 -4.34 23.70 -7.07
C MET A 290 -5.75 23.31 -7.52
N GLY A 291 -6.38 22.32 -6.89
CA GLY A 291 -7.69 21.80 -7.30
C GLY A 291 -7.69 21.16 -8.69
N TRP A 292 -6.53 20.71 -9.17
CA TRP A 292 -6.40 20.11 -10.50
C TRP A 292 -7.01 18.71 -10.53
N LYS A 293 -7.71 18.41 -11.62
CA LYS A 293 -8.32 17.10 -11.84
C LYS A 293 -7.25 16.07 -12.20
N ALA A 294 -7.47 14.82 -11.77
CA ALA A 294 -6.55 13.72 -12.02
C ALA A 294 -6.43 13.44 -13.54
N PRO A 295 -5.24 13.59 -14.15
CA PRO A 295 -5.06 13.45 -15.60
C PRO A 295 -5.19 12.00 -16.06
N PHE A 296 -4.85 11.08 -15.18
CA PHE A 296 -5.05 9.65 -15.28
C PHE A 296 -5.52 9.12 -13.92
N ARG A 297 -5.82 7.83 -13.86
CA ARG A 297 -6.29 7.18 -12.63
C ARG A 297 -5.17 7.09 -11.59
N ILE A 298 -5.39 7.66 -10.41
CA ILE A 298 -4.44 7.64 -9.29
C ILE A 298 -5.01 6.75 -8.19
N SER A 299 -4.49 5.52 -8.08
CA SER A 299 -5.04 4.47 -7.21
C SER A 299 -6.58 4.37 -7.31
N SER A 300 -7.32 4.65 -6.23
CA SER A 300 -8.79 4.61 -6.21
C SER A 300 -9.49 5.84 -6.78
N THR A 301 -8.76 6.93 -7.08
CA THR A 301 -9.31 8.14 -7.72
C THR A 301 -9.36 7.96 -9.24
N ALA A 302 -10.54 8.12 -9.84
CA ALA A 302 -10.74 8.00 -11.28
C ALA A 302 -10.17 9.20 -12.05
N LYS A 303 -9.97 9.02 -13.36
CA LYS A 303 -9.57 10.13 -14.25
C LYS A 303 -10.66 11.21 -14.22
N GLY A 304 -10.25 12.47 -14.05
CA GLY A 304 -11.16 13.61 -13.99
C GLY A 304 -11.72 13.93 -12.60
N GLU A 305 -11.46 13.11 -11.59
CA GLU A 305 -11.81 13.40 -10.19
C GLU A 305 -10.75 14.30 -9.53
N GLU A 306 -11.07 14.87 -8.37
CA GLU A 306 -10.12 15.67 -7.59
C GLU A 306 -9.07 14.79 -6.92
N VAL A 307 -7.82 15.23 -6.98
CA VAL A 307 -6.69 14.52 -6.39
C VAL A 307 -6.71 14.71 -4.87
N PHE A 308 -6.71 13.60 -4.14
CA PHE A 308 -6.64 13.60 -2.68
C PHE A 308 -5.21 13.85 -2.18
N PRO A 309 -5.04 14.28 -0.92
CA PRO A 309 -3.72 14.49 -0.34
C PRO A 309 -2.83 13.25 -0.47
N ALA A 310 -1.54 13.43 -0.74
CA ALA A 310 -0.61 12.35 -1.06
C ALA A 310 -0.62 11.16 -0.08
N VAL A 311 -0.69 11.42 1.23
CA VAL A 311 -0.71 10.39 2.27
C VAL A 311 -1.95 9.50 2.18
N TYR A 312 -3.08 10.02 1.65
CA TYR A 312 -4.28 9.21 1.40
C TYR A 312 -3.94 8.00 0.54
N TYR A 313 -3.29 8.21 -0.61
CA TYR A 313 -2.94 7.15 -1.55
C TYR A 313 -1.93 6.17 -0.96
N PHE A 314 -0.90 6.68 -0.28
CA PHE A 314 0.12 5.85 0.33
C PHE A 314 -0.45 4.95 1.44
N ILE A 315 -1.29 5.49 2.33
CA ILE A 315 -1.93 4.68 3.39
C ILE A 315 -2.86 3.63 2.77
N GLU A 316 -3.71 4.06 1.83
CA GLU A 316 -4.64 3.19 1.13
C GLU A 316 -3.91 1.99 0.52
N ASP A 317 -2.82 2.25 -0.21
CA ASP A 317 -2.08 1.27 -0.97
C ASP A 317 -1.23 0.34 -0.08
N VAL A 318 -0.54 0.88 0.93
CA VAL A 318 0.24 0.07 1.89
C VAL A 318 -0.69 -0.86 2.67
N VAL A 319 -1.79 -0.35 3.21
CA VAL A 319 -2.63 -1.15 4.09
C VAL A 319 -3.44 -2.16 3.28
N ALA A 320 -3.94 -1.78 2.10
CA ALA A 320 -4.64 -2.71 1.23
C ALA A 320 -3.73 -3.89 0.83
N VAL A 321 -2.49 -3.64 0.41
CA VAL A 321 -1.64 -4.65 -0.21
C VAL A 321 -0.62 -5.26 0.75
N ASN A 322 0.18 -4.47 1.46
CA ASN A 322 1.23 -4.94 2.38
C ASN A 322 0.64 -5.50 3.67
N ALA A 323 -0.35 -4.82 4.25
CA ALA A 323 -1.06 -5.33 5.45
C ALA A 323 -2.15 -6.36 5.13
N LYS A 324 -2.37 -6.66 3.84
CA LYS A 324 -3.35 -7.62 3.30
C LYS A 324 -4.80 -7.29 3.67
N ALA A 325 -5.13 -6.02 3.86
CA ALA A 325 -6.49 -5.62 4.25
C ALA A 325 -7.47 -5.51 3.05
N GLY A 326 -6.94 -5.36 1.83
CA GLY A 326 -7.71 -5.39 0.58
C GLY A 326 -8.73 -4.26 0.42
N ARG A 327 -9.70 -4.49 -0.47
CA ARG A 327 -10.80 -3.58 -0.80
C ARG A 327 -11.67 -3.17 0.40
N PRO A 328 -12.00 -4.04 1.38
CA PRO A 328 -12.72 -3.61 2.57
C PRO A 328 -12.05 -2.43 3.29
N TYR A 329 -10.71 -2.42 3.34
CA TYR A 329 -10.00 -1.28 3.91
C TYR A 329 -10.13 -0.03 3.06
N ARG A 330 -9.98 -0.14 1.73
CA ARG A 330 -10.14 0.99 0.80
C ARG A 330 -11.54 1.61 0.90
N GLU A 331 -12.57 0.78 0.96
CA GLU A 331 -13.98 1.21 1.09
C GLU A 331 -14.21 1.97 2.41
N ALA A 332 -13.77 1.40 3.54
CA ALA A 332 -13.90 2.04 4.85
C ALA A 332 -13.07 3.33 4.96
N PHE A 333 -11.87 3.35 4.37
CA PHE A 333 -10.99 4.51 4.36
C PHE A 333 -11.59 5.65 3.53
N ALA A 334 -12.14 5.34 2.36
CA ALA A 334 -12.88 6.30 1.53
C ALA A 334 -14.12 6.84 2.25
N ALA A 335 -14.92 5.96 2.88
CA ALA A 335 -16.09 6.37 3.65
C ALA A 335 -15.73 7.29 4.81
N ARG A 336 -14.67 6.98 5.58
CA ARG A 336 -14.21 7.86 6.68
C ARG A 336 -13.71 9.20 6.17
N TYR A 337 -12.97 9.20 5.06
CA TYR A 337 -12.50 10.42 4.43
C TYR A 337 -13.65 11.33 4.00
N GLN A 338 -14.74 10.77 3.49
CA GLN A 338 -15.92 11.53 3.12
C GLN A 338 -16.70 12.04 4.32
N ALA A 339 -16.87 11.19 5.35
CA ALA A 339 -17.64 11.52 6.54
C ALA A 339 -16.98 12.56 7.45
N SER A 340 -15.66 12.48 7.67
CA SER A 340 -14.97 13.22 8.74
C SER A 340 -14.09 14.37 8.21
N PRO A 341 -14.47 15.65 8.42
CA PRO A 341 -13.63 16.80 8.06
C PRO A 341 -12.29 16.81 8.79
N ARG A 342 -12.27 16.40 10.06
CA ARG A 342 -11.04 16.31 10.86
C ARG A 342 -10.07 15.27 10.29
N PHE A 343 -10.58 14.13 9.86
CA PHE A 343 -9.76 13.11 9.22
C PHE A 343 -9.13 13.62 7.91
N ARG A 344 -9.89 14.33 7.09
CA ARG A 344 -9.38 14.98 5.87
C ARG A 344 -8.27 15.98 6.17
N GLN A 345 -8.49 16.85 7.16
CA GLN A 345 -7.49 17.83 7.60
C GLN A 345 -6.23 17.16 8.13
N MET A 346 -6.35 16.07 8.90
CA MET A 346 -5.23 15.29 9.40
C MET A 346 -4.40 14.74 8.22
N LEU A 347 -5.04 14.08 7.25
CA LEU A 347 -4.32 13.54 6.08
C LEU A 347 -3.67 14.65 5.23
N TYR A 348 -4.30 15.80 5.09
CA TYR A 348 -3.72 16.96 4.41
C TYR A 348 -2.45 17.46 5.10
N LYS A 349 -2.51 17.67 6.42
CA LYS A 349 -1.35 18.11 7.22
C LYS A 349 -0.22 17.08 7.20
N GLN A 350 -0.55 15.80 7.32
CA GLN A 350 0.42 14.71 7.19
C GLN A 350 1.06 14.70 5.81
N SER A 351 0.30 14.98 4.75
CA SER A 351 0.85 15.00 3.40
C SER A 351 1.89 16.09 3.21
N LEU A 352 1.62 17.32 3.68
CA LEU A 352 2.61 18.40 3.67
C LEU A 352 3.83 18.08 4.55
N PHE A 353 3.59 17.50 5.73
CA PHE A 353 4.64 17.15 6.69
C PHE A 353 5.65 16.14 6.14
N TRP A 354 5.22 15.24 5.25
CA TRP A 354 6.09 14.27 4.60
C TRP A 354 6.64 14.76 3.26
N SER A 355 5.85 15.47 2.45
CA SER A 355 6.24 15.84 1.08
C SER A 355 7.30 16.94 1.04
N VAL A 356 7.12 18.04 1.77
CA VAL A 356 8.03 19.19 1.67
C VAL A 356 9.40 18.88 2.30
N PRO A 357 9.49 18.37 3.55
CA PRO A 357 10.78 18.15 4.17
C PRO A 357 11.61 17.06 3.49
N SER A 358 10.98 16.05 2.87
CA SER A 358 11.71 15.01 2.14
C SER A 358 12.45 15.58 0.92
N VAL A 359 11.81 16.44 0.13
CA VAL A 359 12.47 17.09 -1.01
C VAL A 359 13.55 18.07 -0.57
N VAL A 360 13.30 18.85 0.49
CA VAL A 360 14.29 19.79 1.05
C VAL A 360 15.52 19.04 1.59
N LEU A 361 15.30 17.95 2.31
CA LEU A 361 16.38 17.11 2.83
C LEU A 361 17.16 16.44 1.70
N ALA A 362 16.47 15.92 0.68
CA ALA A 362 17.10 15.35 -0.50
C ALA A 362 18.00 16.38 -1.21
N ALA A 363 17.53 17.63 -1.35
CA ALA A 363 18.31 18.73 -1.91
C ALA A 363 19.57 19.04 -1.09
N GLY A 364 19.44 19.15 0.23
CA GLY A 364 20.58 19.37 1.11
C GLY A 364 21.63 18.25 1.02
N LEU A 365 21.20 16.99 1.03
CA LEU A 365 22.10 15.85 0.89
C LEU A 365 22.73 15.76 -0.50
N THR A 366 22.01 16.18 -1.55
CA THR A 366 22.57 16.29 -2.89
C THR A 366 23.75 17.26 -2.92
N VAL A 367 23.59 18.43 -2.29
CA VAL A 367 24.67 19.42 -2.16
C VAL A 367 25.87 18.82 -1.44
N VAL A 368 25.67 18.13 -0.32
CA VAL A 368 26.74 17.45 0.43
C VAL A 368 27.46 16.40 -0.44
N ALA A 369 26.73 15.63 -1.23
CA ALA A 369 27.30 14.59 -2.10
C ALA A 369 28.17 15.16 -3.22
N VAL A 370 27.78 16.30 -3.83
CA VAL A 370 28.53 16.90 -4.95
C VAL A 370 29.59 17.90 -4.52
N HIS A 371 29.55 18.41 -3.29
CA HIS A 371 30.48 19.43 -2.83
C HIS A 371 31.94 18.94 -2.84
N PRO A 372 32.86 19.60 -3.57
CA PRO A 372 34.24 19.12 -3.73
C PRO A 372 34.99 19.05 -2.39
N ASP A 373 34.80 20.04 -1.52
CA ASP A 373 35.49 20.14 -0.22
C ASP A 373 35.09 19.06 0.80
N VAL A 374 33.98 18.35 0.58
CA VAL A 374 33.57 17.26 1.46
C VAL A 374 34.27 15.97 1.02
N PRO A 375 34.99 15.27 1.92
CA PRO A 375 35.57 13.96 1.62
C PRO A 375 34.47 12.99 1.17
N ALA A 376 34.70 12.29 0.05
CA ALA A 376 33.68 11.42 -0.53
C ALA A 376 33.26 10.27 0.41
N THR A 377 34.18 9.79 1.25
CA THR A 377 33.91 8.78 2.31
C THR A 377 32.95 9.32 3.37
N ALA A 378 33.10 10.59 3.78
CA ALA A 378 32.21 11.24 4.74
C ALA A 378 30.85 11.54 4.12
N ALA A 379 30.84 12.04 2.87
CA ALA A 379 29.62 12.29 2.12
C ALA A 379 28.78 11.01 1.97
N TYR A 380 29.43 9.86 1.71
CA TYR A 380 28.77 8.56 1.62
C TYR A 380 28.02 8.21 2.90
N GLY A 381 28.70 8.22 4.05
CA GLY A 381 28.08 7.92 5.34
C GLY A 381 26.92 8.85 5.67
N VAL A 382 27.09 10.16 5.46
CA VAL A 382 26.05 11.16 5.74
C VAL A 382 24.82 10.96 4.85
N CYS A 383 25.03 10.78 3.54
CA CYS A 383 23.92 10.63 2.59
C CYS A 383 23.13 9.35 2.81
N TRP A 384 23.75 8.27 3.29
CA TRP A 384 23.06 7.03 3.64
C TRP A 384 22.45 7.06 5.05
N ALA A 385 23.06 7.69 6.05
CA ALA A 385 22.54 7.65 7.42
C ALA A 385 21.37 8.64 7.64
N VAL A 386 21.51 9.88 7.17
CA VAL A 386 20.59 10.97 7.49
C VAL A 386 19.14 10.70 7.03
N PRO A 387 18.87 10.23 5.79
CA PRO A 387 17.50 9.95 5.34
C PRO A 387 16.74 8.97 6.23
N PHE A 388 17.43 7.95 6.76
CA PHE A 388 16.77 6.90 7.54
C PHE A 388 16.61 7.27 9.01
N ILE A 389 17.56 8.03 9.57
CA ILE A 389 17.38 8.66 10.89
C ILE A 389 16.18 9.63 10.82
N TRP A 390 16.14 10.48 9.80
CA TRP A 390 15.02 11.40 9.55
C TRP A 390 13.70 10.63 9.41
N TRP A 391 13.66 9.57 8.60
CA TRP A 391 12.48 8.72 8.42
C TRP A 391 11.99 8.12 9.74
N GLY A 392 12.90 7.63 10.60
CA GLY A 392 12.54 7.09 11.92
C GLY A 392 11.93 8.14 12.84
N ILE A 393 12.55 9.32 12.93
CA ILE A 393 12.07 10.44 13.75
C ILE A 393 10.70 10.94 13.25
N TRP A 394 10.57 11.20 11.94
CA TRP A 394 9.32 11.66 11.34
C TRP A 394 8.22 10.60 11.46
N GLY A 395 8.56 9.33 11.33
CA GLY A 395 7.68 8.20 11.57
C GLY A 395 7.12 8.20 12.98
N ALA A 396 7.97 8.37 14.00
CA ALA A 396 7.55 8.43 15.40
C ALA A 396 6.62 9.62 15.68
N ILE A 397 6.96 10.81 15.17
CA ILE A 397 6.12 12.02 15.28
C ILE A 397 4.76 11.78 14.63
N THR A 398 4.74 11.19 13.44
CA THR A 398 3.50 10.88 12.69
C THR A 398 2.60 9.92 13.47
N VAL A 399 3.17 8.84 14.03
CA VAL A 399 2.38 7.87 14.80
C VAL A 399 1.75 8.53 16.03
N TRP A 400 2.51 9.34 16.77
CA TRP A 400 2.00 10.06 17.92
C TRP A 400 0.90 11.07 17.53
N TRP A 401 1.13 11.86 16.49
CA TRP A 401 0.18 12.86 16.01
C TRP A 401 -1.12 12.19 15.53
N CYS A 402 -1.04 11.20 14.63
CA CYS A 402 -2.23 10.50 14.13
C CYS A 402 -3.06 9.86 15.25
N LYS A 403 -2.41 9.29 16.29
CA LYS A 403 -3.13 8.75 17.45
C LYS A 403 -3.90 9.86 18.19
N LYS A 404 -3.25 11.00 18.44
CA LYS A 404 -3.88 12.15 19.10
C LYS A 404 -5.07 12.69 18.31
N ASP A 405 -4.90 12.87 17.00
CA ASP A 405 -5.94 13.42 16.12
C ASP A 405 -7.12 12.43 15.94
N MET A 406 -6.87 11.12 15.86
CA MET A 406 -7.94 10.12 15.80
C MET A 406 -8.76 10.03 17.09
N VAL A 407 -8.15 10.25 18.26
CA VAL A 407 -8.90 10.34 19.54
C VAL A 407 -9.76 11.58 19.55
N ARG A 408 -9.20 12.72 19.14
CA ARG A 408 -9.95 13.97 19.05
C ARG A 408 -11.10 13.89 18.06
N GLU A 409 -10.89 13.31 16.89
CA GLU A 409 -11.93 13.06 15.89
C GLU A 409 -13.09 12.25 16.49
N ARG A 410 -12.79 11.19 17.25
CA ARG A 410 -13.82 10.38 17.92
C ARG A 410 -14.63 11.20 18.92
N LEU A 411 -13.96 11.95 19.78
CA LEU A 411 -14.62 12.76 20.81
C LEU A 411 -15.52 13.84 20.19
N GLU A 412 -15.04 14.52 19.15
CA GLU A 412 -15.81 15.53 18.42
C GLU A 412 -17.00 14.88 17.69
N TRP A 413 -16.81 13.70 17.08
CA TRP A 413 -17.89 12.95 16.44
C TRP A 413 -18.97 12.50 17.44
N GLU A 414 -18.58 12.04 18.62
CA GLU A 414 -19.50 11.63 19.69
C GLU A 414 -20.28 12.82 20.25
N ALA A 415 -19.64 13.99 20.39
CA ALA A 415 -20.27 15.22 20.82
C ALA A 415 -21.30 15.74 19.79
N ASP A 416 -20.94 15.76 18.50
CA ASP A 416 -21.81 16.25 17.42
C ASP A 416 -23.02 15.32 17.18
N ASN A 417 -22.87 14.01 17.45
CA ASN A 417 -23.94 13.02 17.29
C ASN A 417 -24.67 12.67 18.61
N GLY A 418 -24.45 13.45 19.68
CA GLY A 418 -25.24 13.35 20.93
C GLY A 418 -24.99 12.09 21.76
N VAL A 419 -23.90 11.34 21.52
CA VAL A 419 -23.51 10.23 22.40
C VAL A 419 -22.73 10.83 23.56
N VAL A 420 -23.44 11.47 24.49
CA VAL A 420 -22.88 11.86 25.78
C VAL A 420 -22.53 10.57 26.52
N VAL A 421 -21.26 10.17 26.47
CA VAL A 421 -20.72 9.21 27.43
C VAL A 421 -20.80 9.90 28.78
N ASP A 422 -21.82 9.57 29.55
CA ASP A 422 -22.05 10.10 30.88
C ASP A 422 -20.83 9.77 31.75
N LYS A 423 -20.05 10.81 32.10
CA LYS A 423 -18.86 10.71 32.93
C LYS A 423 -19.17 10.33 34.39
N THR A 424 -20.44 10.10 34.73
CA THR A 424 -20.86 9.70 36.08
C THR A 424 -20.97 8.18 36.29
N THR A 425 -20.70 7.34 35.28
CA THR A 425 -20.64 5.89 35.52
C THR A 425 -19.24 5.49 36.00
N PRO A 426 -19.05 5.09 37.27
CA PRO A 426 -17.75 4.57 37.72
C PRO A 426 -17.42 3.27 36.95
N PRO A 427 -16.13 2.95 36.76
CA PRO A 427 -15.73 1.71 36.10
C PRO A 427 -16.40 0.52 36.81
N PRO A 428 -16.87 -0.51 36.06
CA PRO A 428 -17.39 -1.71 36.68
C PRO A 428 -16.30 -2.27 37.60
N GLN A 429 -16.61 -2.32 38.89
CA GLN A 429 -15.76 -2.96 39.88
C GLN A 429 -15.42 -4.36 39.37
N GLN A 430 -14.13 -4.64 39.27
CA GLN A 430 -13.65 -6.01 39.13
C GLN A 430 -14.21 -6.79 40.32
N GLN A 431 -15.19 -7.65 40.09
CA GLN A 431 -15.57 -8.70 41.03
C GLN A 431 -14.42 -9.70 41.10
N GLN A 432 -13.39 -9.32 41.85
CA GLN A 432 -12.36 -10.19 42.36
C GLN A 432 -12.85 -10.58 43.76
N GLY A 433 -13.52 -11.73 43.86
CA GLY A 433 -14.02 -12.25 45.13
C GLY A 433 -15.33 -13.01 45.01
N GLN A 434 -15.24 -14.26 44.56
CA GLN A 434 -16.07 -15.39 45.00
C GLN A 434 -15.64 -16.64 44.21
N LEU A 435 -14.44 -17.10 44.55
CA LEU A 435 -13.96 -18.44 44.19
C LEU A 435 -13.24 -19.03 45.40
N GLU A 436 -13.85 -18.85 46.57
CA GLU A 436 -13.62 -19.66 47.77
C GLU A 436 -15.01 -19.95 48.33
N THR A 437 -15.18 -21.14 48.90
CA THR A 437 -16.45 -21.75 49.36
C THR A 437 -17.33 -22.40 48.29
N HIS A 438 -16.78 -23.39 47.57
CA HIS A 438 -17.57 -24.60 47.25
C HIS A 438 -16.67 -25.81 46.95
N VAL A 439 -15.75 -26.12 47.87
CA VAL A 439 -15.09 -27.44 47.94
C VAL A 439 -15.18 -27.90 49.39
N GLU A 440 -16.39 -28.24 49.82
CA GLU A 440 -16.59 -29.07 51.01
C GLU A 440 -17.95 -29.76 50.92
N GLY A 441 -17.95 -31.09 50.90
CA GLY A 441 -19.14 -31.90 51.16
C GLY A 441 -19.64 -32.78 50.01
N LYS A 442 -19.53 -34.11 50.24
CA LYS A 442 -20.09 -35.27 49.53
C LYS A 442 -19.24 -35.81 48.37
N HIS A 443 -18.82 -37.09 48.33
CA HIS A 443 -19.35 -38.26 49.02
C HIS A 443 -18.29 -39.37 49.11
N GLU A 444 -17.98 -39.84 50.32
CA GLU A 444 -17.49 -41.19 50.54
C GLU A 444 -18.63 -42.20 50.29
N ARG A 445 -18.43 -43.17 49.39
CA ARG A 445 -18.73 -44.61 49.59
C ARG A 445 -18.58 -45.41 48.29
N GLY A 446 -17.90 -46.55 48.42
CA GLY A 446 -17.75 -47.61 47.41
C GLY A 446 -16.30 -47.69 46.96
N GLY A 447 -15.46 -48.61 47.43
CA GLY A 447 -15.71 -50.00 47.80
C GLY A 447 -14.80 -50.84 46.90
N GLU A 448 -13.78 -51.44 47.52
CA GLU A 448 -12.80 -52.35 46.90
C GLU A 448 -13.46 -53.42 46.01
N ARG A 449 -12.83 -53.71 44.86
CA ARG A 449 -12.10 -54.97 44.63
C ARG A 449 -11.57 -55.11 43.20
N ASP A 450 -10.27 -55.36 43.16
CA ASP A 450 -9.54 -56.42 42.46
C ASP A 450 -9.34 -56.45 40.92
N VAL A 451 -8.09 -56.85 40.63
CA VAL A 451 -7.53 -57.63 39.50
C VAL A 451 -6.87 -56.88 38.32
N GLU A 452 -5.56 -56.69 38.48
CA GLU A 452 -4.46 -57.26 37.67
C GLU A 452 -4.63 -57.65 36.17
N GLN A 453 -3.56 -57.31 35.44
CA GLN A 453 -2.94 -57.99 34.29
C GLN A 453 -3.64 -57.95 32.90
N ALA A 454 -3.07 -57.14 31.99
CA ALA A 454 -2.21 -57.60 30.88
C ALA A 454 -1.59 -56.41 30.14
#